data_AF-A0A836INI6-F1
#
_entry.id   AF-A0A836INI6-F1
#
_cell.length_a   1.000
_cell.length_b   1.000
_cell.length_c   1.000
_cell.angle_alpha   90.00
_cell.angle_beta   90.00
_cell.angle_gamma   90.00
#
_symmetry.space_group_name_H-M   'P 1'
#
loop_
_entity.id
_entity.type
_entity.pdbx_description
1 polymer ?
#
loop_
_entity_poly.entity_id
_entity_poly.type
_entity_poly.pdbx_seq_one_letter_code
_entity_poly.pdbx_strand_id
1 'polypeptide(L)'
;MVQEAQKFADEDKANSERIEARNTLENFTFSMRATLDDPEVQNGVSQEDRQKIQAAVSVASNWLESNQEATKEEYMAQAKAIESVAHPILSEFYKKRVMEAPPSEGAAAAQQQAEGDAAPGGEPHTEDVD
;
A
#
# COMPACT_ATOMS: atom_id res chain seq x y z
N MET A 1 2.23 27.69 37.82
CA MET A 1 2.89 26.36 37.96
C MET A 1 2.11 25.24 37.25
N VAL A 2 0.92 24.81 37.68
CA VAL A 2 0.19 23.71 37.00
C VAL A 2 -0.32 24.09 35.61
N GLN A 3 -0.85 25.31 35.43
CA GLN A 3 -1.32 25.80 34.12
C GLN A 3 -0.17 26.02 33.12
N GLU A 4 0.99 26.45 33.60
CA GLU A 4 2.19 26.61 32.77
C GLU A 4 2.73 25.25 32.31
N ALA A 5 2.78 24.27 33.22
CA ALA A 5 3.20 22.91 32.88
C ALA A 5 2.29 22.27 31.82
N GLN A 6 0.97 22.48 31.91
CA GLN A 6 0.03 21.99 30.90
C GLN A 6 0.25 22.67 29.54
N LYS A 7 0.45 24.00 29.53
CA LYS A 7 0.72 24.75 28.30
C LYS A 7 1.98 24.25 27.59
N PHE A 8 3.07 24.06 28.34
CA PHE A 8 4.32 23.53 27.77
C PHE A 8 4.14 22.11 27.21
N ALA A 9 3.36 21.25 27.89
CA ALA A 9 3.07 19.91 27.38
C ALA A 9 2.26 19.93 26.08
N ASP A 10 1.28 20.82 25.95
CA ASP A 10 0.49 20.98 24.73
C ASP A 10 1.31 21.57 23.58
N GLU A 11 2.19 22.54 23.85
CA GLU A 11 3.12 23.13 22.88
C GLU A 11 4.15 22.10 22.37
N ASP A 12 4.75 21.30 23.26
CA ASP A 12 5.68 20.23 22.89
C ASP A 12 5.00 19.15 22.04
N LYS A 13 3.77 18.77 22.41
CA LYS A 13 2.99 17.81 21.64
C LYS A 13 2.69 18.32 20.24
N ALA A 14 2.20 19.56 20.12
CA ALA A 14 1.92 20.17 18.82
C ALA A 14 3.17 20.24 17.93
N ASN A 15 4.32 20.59 18.52
CA ASN A 15 5.59 20.63 17.80
C ASN A 15 6.05 19.23 17.35
N SER A 16 5.89 18.21 18.19
CA SER A 16 6.21 16.82 17.84
C SER A 16 5.34 16.32 16.69
N GLU A 17 4.02 16.52 16.76
CA GLU A 17 3.09 16.11 15.71
C GLU A 17 3.36 16.83 14.39
N ARG A 18 3.76 18.11 14.44
CA ARG A 18 4.19 18.88 13.27
C ARG A 18 5.42 18.24 12.60
N ILE A 19 6.44 17.90 13.39
CA ILE A 19 7.69 17.30 12.90
C ILE A 19 7.40 15.93 12.26
N GLU A 20 6.56 15.11 12.90
CA GLU A 20 6.15 13.81 12.34
C GLU A 20 5.38 13.97 11.02
N ALA A 21 4.46 14.93 10.93
CA ALA A 21 3.72 15.19 9.70
C ALA A 21 4.63 15.66 8.56
N ARG A 22 5.61 16.51 8.85
CA ARG A 22 6.64 16.92 7.88
C ARG A 22 7.45 15.72 7.38
N ASN A 23 8.00 14.93 8.30
CA ASN A 23 8.80 13.75 7.96
C ASN A 23 7.99 12.74 7.12
N THR A 24 6.70 12.60 7.43
CA THR A 24 5.78 11.74 6.66
C THR A 24 5.64 12.25 5.24
N LEU A 25 5.42 13.55 5.03
CA LEU A 25 5.33 14.13 3.69
C LEU A 25 6.66 14.01 2.94
N GLU A 26 7.79 14.30 3.57
CA GLU A 26 9.12 14.16 2.97
C GLU A 26 9.35 12.72 2.50
N ASN A 27 9.11 11.74 3.38
CA ASN A 27 9.24 10.33 3.02
C ASN A 27 8.27 9.91 1.92
N PHE A 28 7.04 10.45 1.92
CA PHE A 28 6.07 10.17 0.87
C PHE A 28 6.51 10.74 -0.48
N THR A 29 7.03 11.98 -0.52
CA THR A 29 7.57 12.56 -1.76
C THR A 29 8.74 11.74 -2.31
N PHE A 30 9.64 11.29 -1.45
CA PHE A 30 10.77 10.45 -1.84
C PHE A 30 10.31 9.08 -2.36
N SER A 31 9.44 8.42 -1.61
CA SER A 31 8.89 7.11 -1.97
C SER A 31 8.13 7.17 -3.30
N MET A 32 7.35 8.24 -3.54
CA MET A 32 6.63 8.43 -4.81
C MET A 32 7.58 8.63 -6.00
N ARG A 33 8.69 9.37 -5.83
CA ARG A 33 9.72 9.46 -6.89
C ARG A 33 10.32 8.08 -7.20
N ALA A 34 10.68 7.32 -6.17
CA ALA A 34 11.19 5.97 -6.34
C ALA A 34 10.18 5.06 -7.07
N THR A 35 8.88 5.18 -6.78
CA THR A 35 7.82 4.46 -7.52
C THR A 35 7.76 4.87 -8.99
N LEU A 36 7.92 6.16 -9.32
CA LEU A 36 7.93 6.62 -10.71
C LEU A 36 9.18 6.20 -11.49
N ASP A 37 10.28 5.95 -10.78
CA ASP A 37 11.53 5.44 -11.34
C ASP A 37 11.53 3.91 -11.51
N ASP A 38 10.54 3.21 -10.95
CA ASP A 38 10.40 1.77 -11.09
C ASP A 38 10.17 1.36 -12.56
N PRO A 39 10.94 0.41 -13.11
CA PRO A 39 10.80 0.00 -14.51
C PRO A 39 9.42 -0.51 -14.88
N GLU A 40 8.70 -1.18 -13.98
CA GLU A 40 7.35 -1.66 -14.26
C GLU A 40 6.37 -0.48 -14.41
N VAL A 41 6.52 0.54 -13.56
CA VAL A 41 5.73 1.78 -13.62
C VAL A 41 6.08 2.59 -14.87
N GLN A 42 7.36 2.68 -15.23
CA GLN A 42 7.79 3.36 -16.46
C GLN A 42 7.28 2.71 -17.74
N ASN A 43 7.11 1.39 -17.74
CA ASN A 43 6.59 0.66 -18.89
C ASN A 43 5.05 0.57 -18.90
N GLY A 44 4.40 0.58 -17.73
CA GLY A 44 2.97 0.36 -17.60
C GLY A 44 2.10 1.61 -17.41
N VAL A 45 2.66 2.72 -16.95
CA VAL A 45 1.97 4.02 -16.84
C VAL A 45 2.39 4.92 -17.99
N SER A 46 1.48 5.74 -18.53
CA SER A 46 1.82 6.66 -19.63
C SER A 46 2.85 7.72 -19.20
N GLN A 47 3.67 8.24 -20.13
CA GLN A 47 4.61 9.31 -19.81
C GLN A 47 3.91 10.56 -19.28
N GLU A 48 2.76 10.90 -19.86
CA GLU A 48 1.95 12.05 -19.44
C GLU A 48 1.49 11.90 -17.97
N ASP A 49 1.00 10.72 -17.60
CA ASP A 49 0.52 10.47 -16.25
C ASP A 49 1.65 10.43 -15.23
N ARG A 50 2.81 9.87 -15.60
CA ARG A 50 4.03 9.96 -14.76
C ARG A 50 4.46 11.42 -14.56
N GLN A 51 4.39 12.26 -15.59
CA GLN A 51 4.70 13.67 -15.48
C GLN A 51 3.73 14.43 -14.56
N LYS A 52 2.43 14.10 -14.59
CA LYS A 52 1.44 14.67 -13.66
C LYS A 52 1.79 14.38 -12.21
N ILE A 53 2.14 13.12 -11.90
CA ILE A 53 2.55 12.73 -10.54
C ILE A 53 3.87 13.40 -10.17
N GLN A 54 4.86 13.39 -11.06
CA GLN A 54 6.17 14.02 -10.83
C GLN A 54 6.03 15.52 -10.56
N ALA A 55 5.14 16.22 -11.28
CA ALA A 55 4.85 17.63 -11.06
C ALA A 55 4.23 17.86 -9.68
N ALA A 56 3.23 17.07 -9.28
CA ALA A 56 2.61 17.18 -7.95
C ALA A 56 3.63 16.94 -6.82
N VAL A 57 4.48 15.93 -6.95
CA VAL A 57 5.55 15.65 -5.99
C VAL A 57 6.58 16.78 -5.93
N SER A 58 6.95 17.35 -7.08
CA SER A 58 7.91 18.46 -7.13
C SER A 58 7.35 19.74 -6.50
N VAL A 59 6.07 20.04 -6.72
CA VAL A 59 5.37 21.15 -6.06
C VAL A 59 5.38 20.95 -4.54
N ALA A 60 5.04 19.75 -4.06
CA ALA A 60 5.05 19.45 -2.63
C ALA A 60 6.46 19.52 -2.01
N SER A 61 7.50 19.05 -2.70
CA SER A 61 8.88 19.19 -2.24
C SER A 61 9.32 20.64 -2.13
N ASN A 62 9.04 21.47 -3.15
CA ASN A 62 9.38 22.90 -3.09
C ASN A 62 8.59 23.62 -1.98
N TRP A 63 7.34 23.21 -1.77
CA TRP A 63 6.52 23.73 -0.69
C TRP A 63 7.10 23.34 0.68
N LEU A 64 7.54 22.10 0.88
CA LEU A 64 8.21 21.63 2.10
C LEU A 64 9.44 22.48 2.47
N GLU A 65 10.29 22.79 1.48
CA GLU A 65 11.50 23.60 1.69
C GLU A 65 11.17 25.03 2.14
N SER A 66 10.06 25.58 1.63
CA SER A 66 9.62 26.95 1.89
C SER A 66 8.74 27.08 3.14
N ASN A 67 8.18 25.99 3.64
CA ASN A 67 7.15 25.99 4.71
C ASN A 67 7.52 25.05 5.87
N GLN A 68 8.77 25.12 6.34
CA GLN A 68 9.33 24.23 7.38
C GLN A 68 8.61 24.30 8.74
N GLU A 69 7.85 25.39 8.98
CA GLU A 69 7.11 25.62 10.21
C GLU A 69 5.59 25.47 10.05
N ALA A 70 5.11 24.97 8.90
CA ALA A 70 3.70 24.77 8.65
C ALA A 70 3.03 23.85 9.68
N THR A 71 1.72 23.95 9.79
CA THR A 71 0.92 23.10 10.68
C THR A 71 0.85 21.66 10.17
N LYS A 72 0.50 20.75 11.08
CA LYS A 72 0.23 19.33 10.76
C LYS A 72 -0.80 19.22 9.62
N GLU A 73 -1.87 20.00 9.70
CA GLU A 73 -2.96 20.00 8.75
C GLU A 73 -2.50 20.43 7.35
N GLU A 74 -1.61 21.42 7.26
CA GLU A 74 -1.03 21.87 5.99
C GLU A 74 -0.13 20.80 5.35
N TYR A 75 0.71 20.12 6.15
CA TYR A 75 1.50 18.99 5.65
C TYR A 75 0.61 17.85 5.14
N MET A 76 -0.46 17.51 5.87
CA MET A 76 -1.44 16.51 5.44
C MET A 76 -2.19 16.92 4.16
N ALA A 77 -2.49 18.21 3.99
CA ALA A 77 -3.12 18.72 2.78
C ALA A 77 -2.23 18.56 1.55
N GLN A 78 -0.92 18.80 1.68
CA GLN A 78 0.04 18.56 0.60
C GLN A 78 0.15 17.06 0.25
N ALA A 79 0.17 16.18 1.25
CA ALA A 79 0.15 14.73 1.01
C ALA A 79 -1.10 14.34 0.19
N LYS A 80 -2.27 14.84 0.60
CA LYS A 80 -3.53 14.59 -0.10
C LYS A 80 -3.55 15.14 -1.54
N ALA A 81 -2.85 16.25 -1.80
CA ALA A 81 -2.72 16.80 -3.15
C ALA A 81 -1.94 15.84 -4.06
N ILE A 82 -0.87 15.22 -3.57
CA ILE A 82 -0.14 14.17 -4.29
C ILE A 82 -1.04 12.94 -4.50
N GLU A 83 -1.71 12.46 -3.44
CA GLU A 83 -2.58 11.28 -3.50
C GLU A 83 -3.73 11.45 -4.51
N SER A 84 -4.33 12.64 -4.58
CA SER A 84 -5.45 12.91 -5.48
C SER A 84 -5.08 12.75 -6.96
N VAL A 85 -3.78 12.90 -7.30
CA VAL A 85 -3.26 12.67 -8.64
C VAL A 85 -2.73 11.25 -8.78
N ALA A 86 -1.91 10.79 -7.83
CA ALA A 86 -1.22 9.51 -7.92
C ALA A 86 -2.14 8.30 -7.79
N HIS A 87 -3.09 8.34 -6.85
CA HIS A 87 -3.95 7.20 -6.54
C HIS A 87 -4.76 6.70 -7.74
N PRO A 88 -5.52 7.54 -8.49
CA PRO A 88 -6.28 7.04 -9.64
C PRO A 88 -5.39 6.44 -10.74
N ILE A 89 -4.21 6.99 -10.97
CA ILE A 89 -3.27 6.52 -12.01
C ILE A 89 -2.63 5.19 -11.61
N LEU A 90 -2.07 5.12 -10.40
CA LEU A 90 -1.37 3.93 -9.92
C LEU A 90 -2.34 2.78 -9.65
N SER A 91 -3.55 3.05 -9.15
CA SER A 91 -4.57 2.02 -8.94
C SER A 91 -4.99 1.36 -10.25
N GLU A 92 -5.20 2.12 -11.32
CA GLU A 92 -5.52 1.54 -12.63
C GLU A 92 -4.34 0.72 -13.19
N PHE A 93 -3.10 1.18 -12.98
CA PHE A 93 -1.90 0.40 -13.35
C PHE A 93 -1.81 -0.93 -12.59
N TYR A 94 -1.92 -0.93 -11.26
CA TYR A 94 -1.84 -2.16 -10.46
C TYR A 94 -3.00 -3.11 -10.77
N LYS A 95 -4.20 -2.60 -11.00
CA LYS A 95 -5.35 -3.40 -11.42
C LYS A 95 -5.10 -4.08 -12.77
N LYS A 96 -4.56 -3.34 -13.74
CA LYS A 96 -4.18 -3.89 -15.04
C LYS A 96 -3.12 -4.99 -14.89
N ARG A 97 -2.09 -4.76 -14.07
CA ARG A 97 -1.06 -5.76 -13.77
C ARG A 97 -1.64 -7.06 -13.19
N VAL A 98 -2.59 -6.97 -12.26
CA VAL A 98 -3.23 -8.15 -11.67
C VAL A 98 -4.06 -8.92 -12.70
N MET A 99 -4.69 -8.23 -13.66
CA MET A 99 -5.45 -8.88 -14.74
C MET A 99 -4.56 -9.48 -15.84
N GLU A 100 -3.38 -8.91 -16.07
CA GLU A 100 -2.40 -9.39 -17.08
C GLU A 100 -1.41 -10.42 -16.52
N ALA A 101 -1.34 -10.57 -15.19
CA ALA A 101 -0.58 -11.64 -14.57
C ALA A 101 -1.17 -12.99 -15.00
N PRO A 102 -0.36 -13.92 -15.55
CA PRO A 102 -0.86 -15.24 -15.89
C PRO A 102 -1.49 -15.87 -14.64
N PRO A 103 -2.59 -16.63 -14.76
CA PRO A 103 -3.12 -17.38 -13.63
C PRO A 103 -1.96 -18.21 -13.10
N SER A 104 -1.57 -17.99 -11.84
CA SER A 104 -0.51 -18.79 -11.26
C SER A 104 -0.95 -20.24 -11.35
N GLU A 105 -0.16 -21.07 -12.02
CA GLU A 105 -0.32 -22.52 -12.09
C GLU A 105 0.00 -23.16 -10.73
N GLY A 106 -0.66 -22.69 -9.66
CA GLY A 106 -0.50 -23.16 -8.29
C GLY A 106 -1.82 -23.54 -7.61
N ALA A 107 -2.97 -23.20 -8.20
CA ALA A 107 -4.27 -23.46 -7.58
C ALA A 107 -5.00 -24.72 -8.12
N ALA A 108 -4.35 -25.53 -8.96
CA ALA A 108 -4.98 -26.71 -9.60
C ALA A 108 -4.29 -28.05 -9.31
N ALA A 109 -3.58 -28.18 -8.18
CA ALA A 109 -2.89 -29.43 -7.81
C ALA A 109 -3.24 -29.96 -6.41
N ALA A 110 -4.49 -29.75 -5.94
CA ALA A 110 -4.97 -30.33 -4.69
C ALA A 110 -6.22 -31.22 -4.90
N GLN A 111 -6.21 -32.06 -5.94
CA GLN A 111 -7.30 -33.02 -6.13
C GLN A 111 -6.89 -34.25 -6.96
N GLN A 112 -5.88 -34.99 -6.52
CA GLN A 112 -5.84 -36.46 -6.70
C GLN A 112 -4.63 -37.05 -5.99
N GLN A 113 -4.88 -37.70 -4.86
CA GLN A 113 -4.17 -38.90 -4.40
C GLN A 113 -4.86 -39.39 -3.13
N ALA A 114 -5.93 -40.17 -3.33
CA ALA A 114 -6.50 -41.03 -2.30
C ALA A 114 -7.03 -42.28 -3.01
N GLU A 115 -6.13 -43.10 -3.57
CA GLU A 115 -6.48 -44.45 -3.96
C GLU A 115 -5.23 -45.35 -3.93
N GLY A 116 -5.28 -46.37 -3.07
CA GLY A 116 -4.54 -47.61 -3.21
C GLY A 116 -3.50 -47.91 -2.14
N ASP A 117 -3.89 -48.61 -1.06
CA ASP A 117 -3.17 -49.84 -0.67
C ASP A 117 -4.00 -50.76 0.25
N ALA A 118 -4.03 -52.06 -0.12
CA ALA A 118 -4.34 -53.28 0.65
C ALA A 118 -5.76 -53.49 1.22
N ALA A 119 -6.46 -54.63 1.09
CA ALA A 119 -6.24 -55.95 0.49
C ALA A 119 -7.60 -56.71 0.45
N PRO A 120 -7.77 -57.78 -0.34
CA PRO A 120 -9.04 -58.52 -0.47
C PRO A 120 -9.09 -59.77 0.42
N GLY A 121 -10.25 -60.12 0.96
CA GLY A 121 -10.52 -61.51 1.36
C GLY A 121 -11.56 -61.72 2.47
N GLY A 122 -12.78 -62.11 2.07
CA GLY A 122 -13.73 -62.98 2.80
C GLY A 122 -14.39 -62.41 4.07
N GLU A 123 -15.67 -62.54 4.36
CA GLU A 123 -16.80 -63.32 3.84
C GLU A 123 -18.10 -62.60 4.29
N PRO A 124 -19.26 -62.76 3.61
CA PRO A 124 -20.52 -62.20 4.08
C PRO A 124 -21.27 -63.22 4.96
N HIS A 125 -21.68 -62.82 6.16
CA HIS A 125 -22.70 -63.57 6.91
C HIS A 125 -23.83 -62.63 7.32
N THR A 126 -25.02 -63.00 6.88
CA THR A 126 -26.32 -62.33 6.98
C THR A 126 -26.90 -62.37 8.39
N GLU A 127 -27.76 -61.41 8.68
CA GLU A 127 -28.47 -61.20 9.95
C GLU A 127 -29.21 -62.43 10.49
N ASP A 128 -29.18 -62.52 11.83
CA ASP A 128 -30.23 -62.96 12.76
C ASP A 128 -31.59 -63.32 12.13
N VAL A 129 -32.12 -64.51 12.46
CA VAL A 129 -33.52 -64.84 12.84
C VAL A 129 -33.91 -66.30 12.47
N ASP A 130 -34.29 -67.04 13.52
CA ASP A 130 -34.88 -68.40 13.66
C ASP A 130 -33.99 -69.65 13.44
#